data_AF-A0A6M3L6D4-F1
#
_entry.id   AF-A0A6M3L6D4-F1
#
_cell.length_a   1.000
_cell.length_b   1.000
_cell.length_c   1.000
_cell.angle_alpha   90.00
_cell.angle_beta   90.00
_cell.angle_gamma   90.00
#
_symmetry.space_group_name_H-M   'P 1'
#
loop_
_entity.id
_entity.type
_entity.pdbx_description
1 polymer ?
#
loop_
_entity_poly.entity_id
_entity_poly.type
_entity_poly.pdbx_seq_one_letter_code
_entity_poly.pdbx_strand_id
1 'polypeptide(L)'
;MPMPKPGAKEDQKAFVSRFMADEEMRRDYPDEKQRAAVAYSQWRRSRRKRLEKVLLDTQEKVRTLVTELREVTECRWIEKDEPMLPSDGQFVATCELCKIEDADDHTFVWGPVLIPETVDKQGDIISAEEIEEAAHGFLEDSGRPGLLHRVMLGSRDATIVESGILRAPYKVSKDHTLPVGTWVLGMNVYNEKVRKLIISGQLKGYSIGGQGVGIEE
;
A
#
# COMPACT_ATOMS: atom_id res chain seq x y z
N MET A 1 5.23 14.19 48.85
CA MET A 1 4.82 15.01 47.67
C MET A 1 4.43 14.07 46.53
N PRO A 2 3.72 14.53 45.48
CA PRO A 2 3.46 13.65 44.34
C PRO A 2 4.77 13.33 43.62
N MET A 3 4.91 12.06 43.19
CA MET A 3 6.09 11.56 42.48
C MET A 3 6.52 12.49 41.31
N PRO A 4 7.83 12.78 41.14
CA PRO A 4 8.29 13.71 40.12
C PRO A 4 7.91 13.26 38.70
N LYS A 5 7.28 14.14 37.92
CA LYS A 5 6.90 13.89 36.53
C LYS A 5 7.91 14.49 35.54
N PRO A 6 8.11 13.86 34.37
CA PRO A 6 8.89 14.46 33.28
C PRO A 6 8.28 15.74 32.74
N GLY A 7 9.11 16.76 32.51
CA GLY A 7 8.70 18.03 31.92
C GLY A 7 8.34 17.93 30.43
N ALA A 8 7.62 18.93 29.91
CA ALA A 8 7.19 18.97 28.50
C ALA A 8 8.37 19.11 27.51
N LYS A 9 9.47 19.76 27.91
CA LYS A 9 10.66 19.97 27.06
C LYS A 9 11.96 19.47 27.72
N GLU A 10 11.82 18.79 28.85
CA GLU A 10 12.94 18.18 29.56
C GLU A 10 13.45 16.99 28.75
N ASP A 11 14.76 16.74 28.78
CA ASP A 11 15.35 15.52 28.20
C ASP A 11 15.41 14.38 29.23
N GLN A 12 15.66 13.15 28.75
CA GLN A 12 15.66 11.97 29.59
C GLN A 12 16.73 12.04 30.70
N LYS A 13 17.89 12.62 30.38
CA LYS A 13 19.05 12.65 31.28
C LYS A 13 18.81 13.66 32.40
N ALA A 14 18.26 14.83 32.07
CA ALA A 14 17.85 15.86 33.01
C ALA A 14 16.77 15.34 33.97
N PHE A 15 15.75 14.65 33.44
CA PHE A 15 14.69 14.06 34.27
C PHE A 15 15.24 13.00 35.23
N VAL A 16 16.05 12.06 34.73
CA VAL A 16 16.62 10.99 35.56
C VAL A 16 17.54 11.56 36.63
N SER A 17 18.38 12.54 36.28
CA SER A 17 19.25 13.22 37.25
C SER A 17 18.44 13.86 38.38
N ARG A 18 17.39 14.60 38.04
CA ARG A 18 16.49 15.23 39.01
C ARG A 18 15.74 14.22 39.87
N PHE A 19 15.28 13.11 39.28
CA PHE A 19 14.58 12.05 39.98
C PHE A 19 15.50 11.32 40.98
N MET A 20 16.77 11.11 40.63
CA MET A 20 17.74 10.43 41.49
C MET A 20 18.23 11.31 42.65
N ALA A 21 18.21 12.64 42.46
CA ALA A 21 18.62 13.62 43.47
C ALA A 21 17.51 13.97 44.48
N ASP A 22 16.26 13.57 44.22
CA ASP A 22 15.10 13.87 45.04
C ASP A 22 15.15 13.13 46.39
N GLU A 23 15.07 13.88 47.50
CA GLU A 23 15.21 13.33 48.85
C GLU A 23 14.11 12.33 49.22
N GLU A 24 12.89 12.53 48.70
CA GLU A 24 11.77 11.63 48.95
C GLU A 24 11.94 10.33 48.15
N MET A 25 12.43 10.41 46.90
CA MET A 25 12.76 9.21 46.12
C MET A 25 13.93 8.43 46.72
N ARG A 26 14.91 9.10 47.34
CA ARG A 26 15.99 8.44 48.08
C ARG A 26 15.50 7.72 49.34
N ARG A 27 14.47 8.26 50.00
CA ARG A 27 13.82 7.65 51.17
C ARG A 27 12.95 6.45 50.78
N ASP A 28 12.12 6.61 49.76
CA ASP A 28 11.13 5.60 49.37
C ASP A 28 11.75 4.44 48.57
N TYR A 29 12.88 4.70 47.91
CA TYR A 29 13.65 3.70 47.18
C TYR A 29 15.14 3.83 47.56
N PRO A 30 15.59 3.21 48.66
CA PRO A 30 16.98 3.35 49.11
C PRO A 30 18.01 2.76 48.15
N ASP A 31 17.65 1.71 47.42
CA ASP A 31 18.50 1.08 46.41
C ASP A 31 18.58 1.93 45.13
N GLU A 32 19.82 2.20 44.69
CA GLU A 32 20.08 3.08 43.56
C GLU A 32 19.61 2.47 42.22
N LYS A 33 19.77 1.16 42.04
CA LYS A 33 19.35 0.47 40.81
C LYS A 33 17.82 0.46 40.71
N GLN A 34 17.15 0.26 41.84
CA GLN A 34 15.69 0.32 41.94
C GLN A 34 15.18 1.74 41.62
N ARG A 35 15.79 2.80 42.17
CA ARG A 35 15.45 4.19 41.83
C ARG A 35 15.59 4.48 40.35
N ALA A 36 16.72 4.09 39.76
CA ALA A 36 16.96 4.30 38.35
C ALA A 36 15.90 3.57 37.50
N ALA A 37 15.55 2.33 37.85
CA ALA A 37 14.51 1.57 37.15
C ALA A 37 13.14 2.27 37.21
N VAL A 38 12.77 2.84 38.36
CA VAL A 38 11.53 3.61 38.54
C VAL A 38 11.57 4.89 37.71
N ALA A 39 12.69 5.63 37.71
CA ALA A 39 12.88 6.84 36.91
C ALA A 39 12.71 6.57 35.40
N TYR A 40 13.38 5.55 34.89
CA TYR A 40 13.27 5.17 33.47
C TYR A 40 11.88 4.63 33.10
N SER A 41 11.20 3.95 34.02
CA SER A 41 9.82 3.49 33.83
C SER A 41 8.85 4.67 33.71
N GLN A 42 8.96 5.66 34.61
CA GLN A 42 8.16 6.90 34.59
C GLN A 42 8.40 7.70 33.30
N TRP A 43 9.66 7.83 32.89
CA TRP A 43 10.02 8.49 31.64
C TRP A 43 9.38 7.82 30.41
N ARG A 44 9.52 6.49 30.28
CA ARG A 44 8.94 5.72 29.17
C ARG A 44 7.42 5.83 29.14
N ARG A 45 6.76 5.75 30.31
CA ARG A 45 5.30 5.88 30.41
C ARG A 45 4.82 7.26 30.00
N SER A 46 5.52 8.32 30.40
CA SER A 46 5.21 9.70 30.02
C SER A 46 5.41 9.96 28.52
N ARG A 47 6.54 9.49 27.97
CA ARG A 47 6.84 9.58 26.54
C ARG A 47 5.81 8.84 25.68
N ARG A 48 5.40 7.63 26.11
CA ARG A 48 4.34 6.86 25.43
C ARG A 48 3.02 7.62 25.40
N LYS A 49 2.55 8.14 26.54
CA LYS A 49 1.31 8.95 26.60
C LYS A 49 1.38 10.20 25.71
N ARG A 50 2.56 10.81 25.59
CA ARG A 50 2.76 11.98 24.73
C ARG A 50 2.70 11.62 23.25
N LEU A 51 3.35 10.52 22.86
CA LEU A 51 3.28 9.99 21.50
C LEU A 51 1.86 9.58 21.13
N GLU A 52 1.16 8.92 22.04
CA GLU A 52 -0.25 8.55 21.90
C GLU A 52 -1.14 9.79 21.72
N LYS A 53 -0.92 10.85 22.49
CA LYS A 53 -1.63 12.13 22.31
C LYS A 53 -1.36 12.78 20.95
N VAL A 54 -0.11 12.78 20.49
CA VAL A 54 0.25 13.32 19.16
C VAL A 54 -0.35 12.47 18.04
N LEU A 55 -0.36 11.15 18.20
CA LEU A 55 -0.99 10.24 17.25
C LEU A 55 -2.51 10.50 17.18
N LEU A 56 -3.17 10.64 18.33
CA LEU A 56 -4.60 10.91 18.40
C LEU A 56 -4.96 12.27 17.78
N ASP A 57 -4.18 13.32 18.07
CA ASP A 57 -4.33 14.65 17.47
C ASP A 57 -4.09 14.63 15.95
N THR A 58 -3.13 13.82 15.49
CA THR A 58 -2.86 13.64 14.06
C THR A 58 -4.00 12.85 13.39
N GLN A 59 -4.52 11.81 14.04
CA GLN A 59 -5.68 11.04 13.57
C GLN A 59 -6.94 11.90 13.49
N GLU A 60 -7.17 12.77 14.47
CA GLU A 60 -8.30 13.70 14.50
C GLU A 60 -8.18 14.73 13.36
N LYS A 61 -6.99 15.31 13.14
CA LYS A 61 -6.73 16.20 12.00
C LYS A 61 -6.94 15.53 10.65
N VAL A 62 -6.45 14.31 10.48
CA VAL A 62 -6.69 13.52 9.26
C VAL A 62 -8.17 13.23 9.09
N ARG A 63 -8.90 12.88 10.16
CA ARG A 63 -10.35 12.63 10.11
C ARG A 63 -11.13 13.88 9.72
N THR A 64 -10.77 15.05 10.23
CA THR A 64 -11.39 16.33 9.84
C THR A 64 -11.14 16.62 8.37
N LEU A 65 -9.89 16.52 7.90
CA LEU A 65 -9.55 16.72 6.49
C LEU A 65 -10.28 15.74 5.56
N VAL A 66 -10.43 14.47 5.96
CA VAL A 66 -11.20 13.47 5.21
C VAL A 66 -12.70 13.80 5.20
N THR A 67 -13.23 14.37 6.29
CA THR A 67 -14.63 14.78 6.38
C THR A 67 -14.91 16.01 5.51
N GLU A 68 -14.01 17.00 5.53
CA GLU A 68 -14.07 18.18 4.65
C GLU A 68 -13.97 17.79 3.16
N LEU A 69 -13.11 16.82 2.82
CA LEU A 69 -13.05 16.25 1.47
C LEU A 69 -14.33 15.51 1.07
N ARG A 70 -15.00 14.84 2.02
CA ARG A 70 -16.30 14.17 1.81
C ARG A 70 -17.42 15.18 1.54
N GLU A 71 -17.45 16.32 2.22
CA GLU A 71 -18.46 17.38 1.96
C GLU A 71 -18.29 18.02 0.57
N VAL A 72 -17.06 18.03 0.02
CA VAL A 72 -16.78 18.50 -1.34
C VAL A 72 -17.10 17.44 -2.41
N THR A 73 -17.41 16.19 -2.01
CA THR A 73 -17.64 15.05 -2.90
C THR A 73 -18.99 14.37 -2.68
N GLU A 74 -20.07 15.14 -2.50
CA GLU A 74 -21.44 14.61 -2.65
C GLU A 74 -21.74 14.25 -4.11
N CYS A 75 -21.17 13.14 -4.59
CA CYS A 75 -21.75 12.32 -5.64
C CYS A 75 -22.67 11.31 -4.95
N ARG A 76 -23.96 11.37 -5.28
CA ARG A 76 -25.02 10.55 -4.68
C ARG A 76 -25.21 9.25 -5.48
N TRP A 77 -25.08 8.07 -4.85
CA TRP A 77 -25.55 6.79 -5.41
C TRP A 77 -26.11 5.83 -4.33
N ILE A 78 -27.03 4.95 -4.77
CA ILE A 78 -27.94 4.08 -3.99
C ILE A 78 -27.28 2.75 -3.57
N GLU A 79 -27.62 2.25 -2.38
CA GLU A 79 -26.98 1.12 -1.68
C GLU A 79 -27.65 -0.26 -1.93
N LYS A 80 -26.88 -1.35 -1.73
CA LYS A 80 -27.37 -2.59 -1.10
C LYS A 80 -26.24 -3.48 -0.51
N ASP A 81 -26.47 -3.95 0.72
CA ASP A 81 -25.58 -4.65 1.66
C ASP A 81 -25.48 -6.19 1.51
N GLU A 82 -24.34 -6.82 1.90
CA GLU A 82 -24.14 -7.84 2.99
C GLU A 82 -22.80 -8.67 2.89
N PRO A 83 -22.32 -9.43 3.93
CA PRO A 83 -20.89 -9.56 4.31
C PRO A 83 -20.14 -10.87 3.93
N MET A 84 -18.79 -10.88 4.04
CA MET A 84 -17.84 -11.94 3.61
C MET A 84 -16.91 -12.51 4.72
N LEU A 85 -16.61 -13.83 4.68
CA LEU A 85 -15.47 -14.59 5.31
C LEU A 85 -15.36 -16.03 4.66
N PRO A 86 -14.21 -16.77 4.66
CA PRO A 86 -12.91 -16.56 4.00
C PRO A 86 -12.34 -17.74 3.12
N SER A 87 -11.27 -17.43 2.35
CA SER A 87 -10.14 -18.25 1.78
C SER A 87 -10.40 -19.28 0.66
N ASP A 88 -9.54 -19.58 -0.33
CA ASP A 88 -8.22 -19.10 -0.81
C ASP A 88 -8.09 -19.49 -2.30
N GLY A 89 -7.60 -18.60 -3.17
CA GLY A 89 -7.23 -18.90 -4.56
C GLY A 89 -6.25 -17.84 -5.08
N GLN A 90 -5.16 -18.25 -5.74
CA GLN A 90 -4.10 -17.34 -6.19
C GLN A 90 -3.96 -17.39 -7.71
N PHE A 91 -4.37 -16.33 -8.40
CA PHE A 91 -4.31 -16.20 -9.86
C PHE A 91 -2.92 -15.74 -10.36
N VAL A 92 -2.44 -16.26 -11.49
CA VAL A 92 -1.22 -15.80 -12.18
C VAL A 92 -1.38 -15.86 -13.72
N ALA A 93 -1.67 -14.72 -14.35
CA ALA A 93 -1.48 -14.53 -15.80
C ALA A 93 -0.11 -13.91 -16.12
N THR A 94 0.44 -14.28 -17.29
CA THR A 94 1.64 -13.68 -17.88
C THR A 94 1.35 -13.28 -19.32
N CYS A 95 1.55 -12.01 -19.63
CA CYS A 95 1.33 -11.41 -20.94
C CYS A 95 2.61 -10.70 -21.45
N GLU A 96 2.62 -10.23 -22.69
CA GLU A 96 3.77 -9.52 -23.28
C GLU A 96 3.67 -8.00 -23.10
N LEU A 97 4.71 -7.37 -22.55
CA LEU A 97 4.83 -5.91 -22.43
C LEU A 97 5.23 -5.28 -23.78
N CYS A 98 4.47 -4.27 -24.21
CA CYS A 98 4.83 -3.44 -25.35
C CYS A 98 5.72 -2.28 -24.89
N LYS A 99 6.96 -2.25 -25.38
CA LYS A 99 7.91 -1.15 -25.13
C LYS A 99 7.63 -0.01 -26.11
N ILE A 100 7.47 1.21 -25.61
CA ILE A 100 7.57 2.45 -26.40
C ILE A 100 8.87 3.14 -25.99
N GLU A 101 9.60 3.72 -26.95
CA GLU A 101 11.02 4.12 -26.82
C GLU A 101 11.35 5.05 -25.63
N ASP A 102 12.62 4.98 -25.21
CA ASP A 102 13.17 5.52 -23.96
C ASP A 102 13.06 7.06 -23.87
N ALA A 103 12.49 7.58 -22.76
CA ALA A 103 12.70 8.96 -22.33
C ALA A 103 13.92 9.02 -21.39
N ASP A 104 14.68 10.12 -21.43
CA ASP A 104 15.91 10.28 -20.65
C ASP A 104 15.71 10.15 -19.13
N ASP A 105 14.47 10.30 -18.64
CA ASP A 105 14.10 10.27 -17.21
C ASP A 105 13.30 9.02 -16.78
N HIS A 106 12.65 8.29 -17.70
CA HIS A 106 11.88 7.08 -17.39
C HIS A 106 11.63 6.18 -18.61
N THR A 107 11.31 4.89 -18.37
CA THR A 107 10.78 4.00 -19.41
C THR A 107 9.29 3.85 -19.21
N PHE A 108 8.50 4.24 -20.20
CA PHE A 108 7.09 3.93 -20.26
C PHE A 108 6.89 2.49 -20.73
N VAL A 109 6.08 1.73 -19.99
CA VAL A 109 5.70 0.37 -20.37
C VAL A 109 4.19 0.25 -20.36
N TRP A 110 3.66 -0.39 -21.40
CA TRP A 110 2.24 -0.57 -21.60
C TRP A 110 1.95 -2.02 -21.97
N GLY A 111 0.84 -2.56 -21.49
CA GLY A 111 0.46 -3.92 -21.83
C GLY A 111 -0.83 -4.37 -21.18
N PRO A 112 -1.38 -5.50 -21.64
CA PRO A 112 -2.54 -6.12 -21.01
C PRO A 112 -2.17 -6.62 -19.60
N VAL A 113 -3.12 -6.67 -18.68
CA VAL A 113 -2.97 -7.28 -17.35
C VAL A 113 -3.77 -8.57 -17.29
N LEU A 114 -5.02 -8.51 -17.73
CA LEU A 114 -5.94 -9.65 -17.88
C LEU A 114 -6.59 -9.60 -19.26
N ILE A 115 -6.71 -10.75 -19.90
CA ILE A 115 -7.35 -10.92 -21.20
C ILE A 115 -8.57 -11.83 -21.00
N PRO A 116 -9.79 -11.39 -21.33
CA PRO A 116 -11.00 -12.19 -21.15
C PRO A 116 -10.96 -13.46 -22.01
N GLU A 117 -11.79 -14.43 -21.62
CA GLU A 117 -12.03 -15.66 -22.39
C GLU A 117 -10.74 -16.47 -22.67
N THR A 118 -9.66 -16.17 -21.94
CA THR A 118 -8.38 -16.83 -22.08
C THR A 118 -8.22 -17.80 -20.93
N VAL A 119 -8.20 -19.09 -21.26
CA VAL A 119 -7.99 -20.17 -20.29
C VAL A 119 -6.63 -19.97 -19.63
N ASP A 120 -6.63 -19.81 -18.30
CA ASP A 120 -5.40 -19.68 -17.54
C ASP A 120 -4.65 -21.01 -17.45
N LYS A 121 -3.52 -21.06 -16.74
CA LYS A 121 -2.73 -22.30 -16.59
C LYS A 121 -3.41 -23.36 -15.71
N GLN A 122 -4.53 -23.03 -15.08
CA GLN A 122 -5.30 -23.86 -14.15
C GLN A 122 -6.66 -24.29 -14.75
N GLY A 123 -7.08 -23.71 -15.87
CA GLY A 123 -8.29 -24.09 -16.60
C GLY A 123 -9.44 -23.08 -16.48
N ASP A 124 -9.25 -22.01 -15.71
CA ASP A 124 -10.30 -21.03 -15.43
C ASP A 124 -10.38 -19.97 -16.54
N ILE A 125 -11.61 -19.55 -16.83
CA ILE A 125 -11.91 -18.48 -17.80
C ILE A 125 -12.45 -17.29 -17.01
N ILE A 126 -11.77 -16.16 -17.08
CA ILE A 126 -12.25 -14.92 -16.45
C ILE A 126 -13.07 -14.14 -17.48
N SER A 127 -14.28 -13.73 -17.08
CA SER A 127 -15.16 -12.90 -17.89
C SER A 127 -14.65 -11.47 -18.01
N ALA A 128 -15.12 -10.74 -19.03
CA ALA A 128 -14.75 -9.32 -19.19
C ALA A 128 -15.25 -8.46 -18.02
N GLU A 129 -16.39 -8.84 -17.44
CA GLU A 129 -17.01 -8.19 -16.29
C GLU A 129 -16.15 -8.34 -15.02
N GLU A 130 -15.69 -9.55 -14.72
CA GLU A 130 -14.78 -9.81 -13.58
C GLU A 130 -13.43 -9.12 -13.76
N ILE A 131 -12.93 -9.04 -15.00
CA ILE A 131 -11.71 -8.28 -15.31
C ILE A 131 -11.91 -6.79 -15.05
N GLU A 132 -13.07 -6.24 -15.43
CA GLU A 132 -13.41 -4.84 -15.18
C GLU A 132 -13.52 -4.54 -13.68
N GLU A 133 -14.18 -5.41 -12.91
CA GLU A 133 -14.26 -5.32 -11.46
C GLU A 133 -12.87 -5.37 -10.81
N ALA A 134 -12.03 -6.33 -11.22
CA ALA A 134 -10.66 -6.46 -10.71
C ALA A 134 -9.79 -5.24 -11.06
N ALA A 135 -9.91 -4.70 -12.27
CA ALA A 135 -9.17 -3.52 -12.71
C ALA A 135 -9.54 -2.27 -11.90
N HIS A 136 -10.85 -2.08 -11.67
CA HIS A 136 -11.35 -0.96 -10.87
C HIS A 136 -10.96 -1.11 -9.39
N GLY A 137 -11.21 -2.27 -8.79
CA GLY A 137 -10.86 -2.54 -7.39
C GLY A 137 -9.35 -2.38 -7.13
N PHE A 138 -8.50 -2.82 -8.05
CA PHE A 138 -7.05 -2.62 -7.92
C PHE A 138 -6.66 -1.13 -7.83
N LEU A 139 -7.26 -0.28 -8.65
CA LEU A 139 -6.97 1.17 -8.62
C LEU A 139 -7.54 1.86 -7.39
N GLU A 140 -8.74 1.46 -6.94
CA GLU A 140 -9.39 2.01 -5.76
C GLU A 140 -8.64 1.65 -4.47
N ASP A 141 -8.27 0.38 -4.30
CA ASP A 141 -7.74 -0.13 -3.03
C ASP A 141 -6.21 -0.05 -2.92
N SER A 142 -5.51 -0.29 -4.02
CA SER A 142 -4.05 -0.43 -4.02
C SER A 142 -3.38 0.69 -4.81
N GLY A 143 -3.71 0.83 -6.09
CA GLY A 143 -3.15 1.83 -7.01
C GLY A 143 -1.62 1.78 -7.12
N ARG A 144 -0.99 0.67 -6.75
CA ARG A 144 0.47 0.59 -6.55
C ARG A 144 1.07 -0.64 -7.23
N PRO A 145 2.07 -0.46 -8.10
CA PRO A 145 2.74 -1.59 -8.74
C PRO A 145 3.63 -2.33 -7.74
N GLY A 146 3.68 -3.65 -7.87
CA GLY A 146 4.59 -4.52 -7.12
C GLY A 146 5.51 -5.28 -8.06
N LEU A 147 6.77 -5.44 -7.68
CA LEU A 147 7.71 -6.32 -8.37
C LEU A 147 7.51 -7.75 -7.87
N LEU A 148 7.09 -8.64 -8.77
CA LEU A 148 6.91 -10.08 -8.53
C LEU A 148 6.03 -10.42 -7.32
N HIS A 149 5.08 -9.54 -6.97
CA HIS A 149 4.24 -9.62 -5.76
C HIS A 149 5.00 -9.77 -4.43
N ARG A 150 6.31 -9.47 -4.41
CA ARG A 150 7.17 -9.57 -3.23
C ARG A 150 7.61 -8.22 -2.71
N VAL A 151 7.78 -7.26 -3.61
CA VAL A 151 8.30 -5.94 -3.27
C VAL A 151 7.35 -4.89 -3.82
N MET A 152 6.69 -4.14 -2.93
CA MET A 152 5.88 -2.99 -3.34
C MET A 152 6.80 -1.87 -3.84
N LEU A 153 6.50 -1.33 -5.02
CA LEU A 153 7.26 -0.23 -5.58
C LEU A 153 6.70 1.10 -5.05
N GLY A 154 7.61 2.04 -4.75
CA GLY A 154 7.23 3.41 -4.42
C GLY A 154 7.04 4.24 -5.69
N SER A 155 6.45 5.43 -5.54
CA SER A 155 6.30 6.41 -6.64
C SER A 155 7.63 6.89 -7.24
N ARG A 156 8.75 6.68 -6.53
CA ARG A 156 10.10 6.93 -7.03
C ARG A 156 10.66 5.79 -7.87
N ASP A 157 10.03 4.61 -7.83
CA ASP A 157 10.48 3.42 -8.54
C ASP A 157 9.65 3.18 -9.80
N ALA A 158 8.32 3.18 -9.65
CA ALA A 158 7.38 3.08 -10.76
C ALA A 158 6.03 3.68 -10.36
N THR A 159 5.37 4.31 -11.32
CA THR A 159 4.06 4.94 -11.13
C THR A 159 3.15 4.52 -12.26
N ILE A 160 1.95 4.05 -11.93
CA ILE A 160 0.89 3.77 -12.90
C ILE A 160 0.36 5.11 -13.39
N VAL A 161 0.36 5.31 -14.71
CA VAL A 161 -0.08 6.55 -15.35
C VAL A 161 -1.29 6.36 -16.27
N GLU A 162 -1.53 5.12 -16.68
CA GLU A 162 -2.70 4.73 -17.47
C GLU A 162 -3.25 3.39 -16.95
N SER A 163 -4.56 3.27 -16.87
CA SER A 163 -5.25 2.01 -16.63
C SER A 163 -6.63 2.08 -17.24
N GLY A 164 -7.08 1.02 -17.90
CA GLY A 164 -8.41 1.02 -18.52
C GLY A 164 -8.81 -0.31 -19.13
N ILE A 165 -10.09 -0.41 -19.46
CA ILE A 165 -10.69 -1.56 -20.15
C ILE A 165 -10.82 -1.25 -21.63
N LEU A 166 -10.34 -2.16 -22.48
CA LEU A 166 -10.50 -2.04 -23.92
C LEU A 166 -11.98 -2.16 -24.31
N ARG A 167 -12.54 -1.09 -24.87
CA ARG A 167 -13.93 -1.05 -25.37
C ARG A 167 -14.08 -1.47 -26.83
N ALA A 168 -12.95 -1.69 -27.51
CA ALA A 168 -12.86 -2.21 -28.87
C ALA A 168 -11.62 -3.11 -28.98
N PRO A 169 -11.58 -4.09 -29.89
CA PRO A 169 -10.38 -4.90 -30.10
C PRO A 169 -9.18 -4.02 -30.43
N TYR A 170 -8.04 -4.29 -29.79
CA TYR A 170 -6.84 -3.50 -29.97
C TYR A 170 -5.75 -4.32 -30.65
N LYS A 171 -5.34 -3.86 -31.84
CA LYS A 171 -4.30 -4.53 -32.62
C LYS A 171 -2.93 -4.12 -32.10
N VAL A 172 -2.28 -5.02 -31.36
CA VAL A 172 -0.94 -4.82 -30.80
C VAL A 172 0.14 -5.04 -31.86
N SER A 173 -0.02 -6.06 -32.70
CA SER A 173 0.90 -6.38 -33.78
C SER A 173 0.15 -6.92 -34.99
N LYS A 174 0.87 -7.35 -36.05
CA LYS A 174 0.22 -7.94 -37.23
C LYS A 174 -0.62 -9.17 -36.86
N ASP A 175 -0.14 -9.97 -35.93
CA ASP A 175 -0.70 -11.29 -35.59
C ASP A 175 -1.31 -11.35 -34.18
N HIS A 176 -1.25 -10.24 -33.42
CA HIS A 176 -1.76 -10.19 -32.05
C HIS A 176 -2.80 -9.07 -31.90
N THR A 177 -4.02 -9.46 -31.55
CA THR A 177 -5.14 -8.56 -31.25
C THR A 177 -5.65 -8.87 -29.86
N LEU A 178 -5.77 -7.87 -29.02
CA LEU A 178 -6.39 -7.97 -27.70
C LEU A 178 -7.91 -7.84 -27.86
N PRO A 179 -8.71 -8.75 -27.28
CA PRO A 179 -10.16 -8.69 -27.32
C PRO A 179 -10.71 -7.52 -26.49
N VAL A 180 -11.97 -7.16 -26.76
CA VAL A 180 -12.76 -6.26 -25.90
C VAL A 180 -12.82 -6.83 -24.49
N GLY A 181 -12.80 -5.97 -23.47
CA GLY A 181 -12.80 -6.39 -22.06
C GLY A 181 -11.42 -6.64 -21.48
N THR A 182 -10.37 -6.63 -22.30
CA THR A 182 -8.98 -6.71 -21.81
C THR A 182 -8.67 -5.49 -20.93
N TRP A 183 -8.16 -5.75 -19.73
CA TRP A 183 -7.58 -4.71 -18.89
C TRP A 183 -6.17 -4.41 -19.38
N VAL A 184 -5.88 -3.14 -19.67
CA VAL A 184 -4.56 -2.64 -20.03
C VAL A 184 -4.04 -1.64 -19.00
N LEU A 185 -2.72 -1.63 -18.80
CA LEU A 185 -2.06 -0.75 -17.84
C LEU A 185 -0.77 -0.17 -18.43
N GLY A 186 -0.59 1.14 -18.23
CA GLY A 186 0.61 1.89 -18.54
C GLY A 186 1.29 2.38 -17.27
N MET A 187 2.60 2.16 -17.14
CA MET A 187 3.39 2.69 -16.03
C MET A 187 4.69 3.33 -16.48
N ASN A 188 5.09 4.39 -15.77
CA ASN A 188 6.40 5.01 -15.87
C ASN A 188 7.35 4.33 -14.87
N VAL A 189 8.47 3.82 -15.37
CA VAL A 189 9.49 3.14 -14.56
C VAL A 189 10.74 4.03 -14.42
N TYR A 190 10.96 4.52 -13.21
CA TYR A 190 12.06 5.42 -12.84
C TYR A 190 13.27 4.66 -12.29
N ASN A 191 13.08 3.45 -11.74
CA ASN A 191 14.17 2.67 -11.17
C ASN A 191 15.01 2.00 -12.27
N GLU A 192 16.30 2.35 -12.36
CA GLU A 192 17.24 1.81 -13.35
C GLU A 192 17.35 0.28 -13.35
N LYS A 193 17.30 -0.36 -12.17
CA LYS A 193 17.43 -1.82 -12.08
C LYS A 193 16.20 -2.49 -12.68
N VAL A 194 15.01 -1.98 -12.36
CA VAL A 194 13.76 -2.48 -12.92
C VAL A 194 13.73 -2.27 -14.44
N ARG A 195 14.15 -1.09 -14.92
CA ARG A 195 14.31 -0.83 -16.36
C ARG A 195 15.23 -1.85 -17.05
N LYS A 196 16.41 -2.12 -16.47
CA LYS A 196 17.34 -3.12 -17.03
C LYS A 196 16.73 -4.51 -17.10
N LEU A 197 15.93 -4.91 -16.11
CA LEU A 197 15.23 -6.20 -16.11
C LEU A 197 14.14 -6.26 -17.19
N ILE A 198 13.43 -5.16 -17.43
CA ILE A 198 12.45 -5.04 -18.52
C ILE A 198 13.16 -5.10 -19.88
N ILE A 199 14.18 -4.26 -20.08
CA ILE A 199 14.93 -4.17 -21.35
C ILE A 199 15.62 -5.49 -21.70
N SER A 200 16.14 -6.21 -20.71
CA SER A 200 16.74 -7.53 -20.91
C SER A 200 15.73 -8.66 -21.11
N GLY A 201 14.42 -8.37 -21.01
CA GLY A 201 13.35 -9.35 -21.17
C GLY A 201 13.23 -10.33 -20.00
N GLN A 202 13.81 -10.03 -18.84
CA GLN A 202 13.62 -10.83 -17.61
C GLN A 202 12.26 -10.58 -16.98
N LEU A 203 11.72 -9.37 -17.12
CA LEU A 203 10.34 -9.03 -16.80
C LEU A 203 9.57 -8.88 -18.11
N LYS A 204 8.65 -9.83 -18.36
CA LYS A 204 7.98 -9.94 -19.66
C LYS A 204 6.54 -9.46 -19.67
N GLY A 205 5.91 -9.34 -18.50
CA GLY A 205 4.49 -9.15 -18.36
C GLY A 205 4.08 -8.52 -17.05
N TYR A 206 2.86 -8.00 -17.03
CA TYR A 206 2.15 -7.73 -15.79
C TYR A 206 1.65 -9.04 -15.18
N SER A 207 1.49 -9.01 -13.87
CA SER A 207 0.85 -10.07 -13.12
C SER A 207 0.01 -9.43 -12.04
N ILE A 208 -1.25 -9.81 -11.96
CA ILE A 208 -2.14 -9.41 -10.88
C ILE A 208 -2.21 -10.56 -9.88
N GLY A 209 -1.99 -10.24 -8.61
CA GLY A 209 -2.30 -11.15 -7.51
C GLY A 209 -3.68 -10.80 -7.02
N GLY A 210 -4.67 -11.62 -7.33
CA GLY A 210 -6.04 -11.48 -6.90
C GLY A 210 -6.59 -12.84 -6.46
N GLN A 211 -7.61 -12.81 -5.61
CA GLN A 211 -8.38 -14.00 -5.22
C GLN A 211 -9.67 -14.00 -6.04
N GLY A 212 -9.92 -15.06 -6.81
CA GLY A 212 -11.15 -15.25 -7.60
C GLY A 212 -11.82 -16.58 -7.26
N VAL A 213 -13.12 -16.69 -7.54
CA VAL A 213 -13.92 -17.91 -7.31
C VAL A 213 -14.09 -18.62 -8.66
N GLY A 214 -13.54 -19.82 -8.81
CA GLY A 214 -13.81 -20.66 -9.98
C GLY A 214 -15.25 -21.18 -9.93
N ILE A 215 -15.99 -21.02 -11.03
CA ILE A 215 -17.33 -21.61 -11.19
C ILE A 215 -17.15 -22.92 -11.96
N GLU A 216 -17.18 -24.05 -11.25
CA GLU A 216 -17.25 -25.36 -11.92
C GLU A 216 -18.65 -25.52 -12.56
N GLU A 217 -18.69 -25.72 -13.88
CA GLU A 217 -19.85 -26.31 -14.59
C GLU A 217 -19.81 -27.84 -14.57
#